data_AF-A0AAV7X147-F1
#
_entry.id   AF-A0AAV7X147-F1
#
_cell.length_a   1.000
_cell.length_b   1.000
_cell.length_c   1.000
_cell.angle_alpha   90.00
_cell.angle_beta   90.00
_cell.angle_gamma   90.00
#
_symmetry.space_group_name_H-M   'P 1'
#
loop_
_entity.id
_entity.type
_entity.pdbx_description
1 polymer ?
#
loop_
_entity_poly.entity_id
_entity_poly.type
_entity_poly.pdbx_seq_one_letter_code
_entity_poly.pdbx_strand_id
1 'polypeptide(L)'
;MSAKQKGCVQAHKKNLKAGVAHSNEQKSFLSLSQFVLSAAQLRSPPVLRHSKIPYYEVEILDAQSRKQICVVDKVHPLSTLLDVKHRVHQACPEWYPSRIGLRQERITSIEGPFLRDTISIQDVAVSSIVTLYFTDLGQQVSWTTVFLAEYTGPLLIYILFYVRVSGIYDIEESNGTFRHPVVHLSCFCHCLHYLRYLLETLFVHKFSAGHTPLKNMIKGCAFYWGFTSWFAYYINHPRYTPPSFGNRQVILALVAFLPCVIQQSLVMCTGRRAPIPCATQGP
;
A
#
# COMPACT_ATOMS: atom_id res chain seq x y z
N MET A 1 7.39 -44.58 -61.40
CA MET A 1 7.00 -45.94 -60.92
C MET A 1 5.52 -45.90 -60.57
N SER A 2 4.72 -46.75 -61.24
CA SER A 2 3.30 -47.17 -61.04
C SER A 2 2.29 -46.20 -60.40
N ALA A 3 1.30 -45.66 -61.13
CA ALA A 3 0.05 -46.28 -61.63
C ALA A 3 -1.02 -46.47 -60.52
N LYS A 4 -2.18 -45.77 -60.54
CA LYS A 4 -3.47 -46.10 -61.22
C LYS A 4 -4.04 -47.45 -60.68
N GLN A 5 -5.31 -47.67 -60.32
CA GLN A 5 -6.58 -47.26 -60.92
C GLN A 5 -7.77 -47.94 -60.18
N LYS A 6 -8.93 -47.24 -60.08
CA LYS A 6 -10.36 -47.64 -60.15
C LYS A 6 -10.89 -48.99 -59.64
N GLY A 7 -12.05 -48.91 -58.95
CA GLY A 7 -13.36 -49.57 -59.24
C GLY A 7 -13.42 -51.11 -59.22
N CYS A 8 -14.56 -51.81 -59.21
CA CYS A 8 -15.99 -51.52 -59.11
C CYS A 8 -16.66 -52.93 -59.11
N VAL A 9 -17.52 -53.22 -58.13
CA VAL A 9 -18.78 -54.01 -58.23
C VAL A 9 -18.79 -55.55 -58.43
N GLN A 10 -19.76 -56.14 -57.69
CA GLN A 10 -20.57 -57.37 -57.89
C GLN A 10 -20.12 -58.77 -57.41
N ALA A 11 -20.74 -59.16 -56.29
CA ALA A 11 -21.74 -60.22 -56.15
C ALA A 11 -21.45 -61.64 -56.69
N HIS A 12 -21.45 -62.63 -55.79
CA HIS A 12 -22.17 -63.88 -56.06
C HIS A 12 -22.78 -64.55 -54.81
N LYS A 13 -24.08 -64.76 -54.94
CA LYS A 13 -25.10 -65.44 -54.14
C LYS A 13 -24.94 -66.98 -54.11
N LYS A 14 -25.26 -67.64 -52.98
CA LYS A 14 -26.05 -68.91 -52.82
C LYS A 14 -26.03 -69.38 -51.35
N ASN A 15 -27.16 -69.29 -50.63
CA ASN A 15 -28.11 -70.38 -50.27
C ASN A 15 -27.62 -71.31 -49.16
N LEU A 16 -28.38 -71.78 -48.16
CA LEU A 16 -29.69 -71.50 -47.58
C LEU A 16 -29.81 -72.44 -46.34
N LYS A 17 -30.60 -72.03 -45.33
CA LYS A 17 -31.31 -72.83 -44.29
C LYS A 17 -30.74 -72.95 -42.87
N ALA A 18 -31.40 -72.16 -42.01
CA ALA A 18 -32.24 -72.55 -40.86
C ALA A 18 -31.58 -72.94 -39.52
N GLY A 19 -31.99 -72.23 -38.46
CA GLY A 19 -31.85 -72.70 -37.07
C GLY A 19 -31.83 -71.62 -35.97
N VAL A 20 -32.97 -70.96 -35.75
CA VAL A 20 -33.52 -70.47 -34.44
C VAL A 20 -32.56 -70.12 -33.28
N ALA A 21 -32.54 -68.84 -32.88
CA ALA A 21 -32.65 -68.38 -31.47
C ALA A 21 -32.68 -66.84 -31.40
N HIS A 22 -33.88 -66.28 -31.49
CA HIS A 22 -34.16 -64.84 -31.40
C HIS A 22 -34.95 -64.58 -30.11
N SER A 23 -34.30 -64.40 -28.96
CA SER A 23 -35.03 -63.97 -27.74
C SER A 23 -34.20 -63.40 -26.57
N ASN A 24 -32.90 -63.10 -26.71
CA ASN A 24 -32.07 -62.70 -25.55
C ASN A 24 -31.38 -61.32 -25.63
N GLU A 25 -31.20 -60.72 -26.81
CA GLU A 25 -30.55 -59.40 -26.89
C GLU A 25 -31.48 -58.24 -26.55
N GLN A 26 -32.77 -58.31 -26.92
CA GLN A 26 -33.68 -57.17 -26.79
C GLN A 26 -34.00 -56.80 -25.33
N LYS A 27 -33.91 -57.76 -24.40
CA LYS A 27 -34.05 -57.53 -22.95
C LYS A 27 -32.81 -56.89 -22.33
N SER A 28 -31.63 -57.14 -22.90
CA SER A 28 -30.35 -56.55 -22.45
C SER A 28 -30.29 -55.06 -22.77
N PHE A 29 -30.76 -54.65 -23.95
CA PHE A 29 -30.81 -53.23 -24.34
C PHE A 29 -31.81 -52.41 -23.51
N LEU A 30 -32.97 -52.99 -23.17
CA LEU A 30 -33.96 -52.33 -22.30
C LEU A 30 -33.42 -52.18 -20.86
N SER A 31 -32.76 -53.21 -20.34
CA SER A 31 -32.11 -53.16 -19.02
C SER A 31 -30.99 -52.12 -18.94
N LEU A 32 -30.13 -52.04 -19.97
CA LEU A 32 -29.07 -51.03 -20.03
C LEU A 32 -29.63 -49.61 -20.16
N SER A 33 -30.72 -49.40 -20.92
CA SER A 33 -31.37 -48.09 -21.01
C SER A 33 -31.98 -47.66 -19.66
N GLN A 34 -32.57 -48.59 -18.90
CA GLN A 34 -33.09 -48.33 -17.55
C GLN A 34 -31.98 -48.06 -16.53
N PHE A 35 -30.81 -48.68 -16.69
CA PHE A 35 -29.66 -48.45 -15.82
C PHE A 35 -28.95 -47.11 -16.09
N VAL A 36 -28.88 -46.70 -17.37
CA VAL A 36 -28.34 -45.38 -17.75
C VAL A 36 -29.30 -44.24 -17.35
N LEU A 37 -30.62 -44.48 -17.35
CA LEU A 37 -31.63 -43.53 -16.88
C LEU A 37 -31.71 -43.42 -15.34
N SER A 38 -31.33 -44.46 -14.58
CA SER A 38 -31.32 -44.41 -13.11
C SER A 38 -30.01 -43.86 -12.52
N ALA A 39 -28.90 -43.98 -13.26
CA ALA A 39 -27.61 -43.38 -12.89
C ALA A 39 -27.50 -41.88 -13.25
N ALA A 40 -28.43 -41.35 -14.05
CA ALA A 40 -28.56 -39.94 -14.37
C ALA A 40 -29.50 -39.20 -13.41
N GLN A 41 -29.34 -39.39 -12.10
CA GLN A 41 -29.68 -38.32 -11.15
C GLN A 41 -28.60 -37.25 -11.28
N LEU A 42 -28.65 -36.53 -12.40
CA LEU A 42 -28.01 -35.23 -12.54
C LEU A 42 -28.62 -34.39 -11.43
N ARG A 43 -27.90 -34.30 -10.31
CA ARG A 43 -28.07 -33.26 -9.32
C ARG A 43 -28.16 -31.99 -10.15
N SER A 44 -29.35 -31.37 -10.17
CA SER A 44 -29.50 -30.09 -10.82
C SER A 44 -28.33 -29.24 -10.33
N PRO A 45 -27.58 -28.57 -11.23
CA PRO A 45 -26.60 -27.60 -10.76
C PRO A 45 -27.35 -26.73 -9.77
N PRO A 46 -26.79 -26.43 -8.59
CA PRO A 46 -27.50 -25.65 -7.59
C PRO A 46 -28.06 -24.47 -8.35
N VAL A 47 -29.41 -24.37 -8.41
CA VAL A 47 -30.06 -23.22 -9.01
C VAL A 47 -29.43 -22.08 -8.25
N LEU A 48 -28.52 -21.37 -8.91
CA LEU A 48 -27.86 -20.22 -8.36
C LEU A 48 -29.03 -19.27 -8.29
N ARG A 49 -29.75 -19.30 -7.15
CA ARG A 49 -30.79 -18.35 -6.86
C ARG A 49 -30.12 -17.05 -7.20
N HIS A 50 -30.65 -16.33 -8.17
CA HIS A 50 -30.36 -14.93 -8.30
C HIS A 50 -30.91 -14.31 -7.01
N SER A 51 -30.15 -14.48 -5.93
CA SER A 51 -30.30 -13.74 -4.70
C SER A 51 -30.19 -12.32 -5.20
N LYS A 52 -31.33 -11.62 -5.25
CA LYS A 52 -31.36 -10.20 -5.56
C LYS A 52 -30.28 -9.59 -4.69
N ILE A 53 -29.17 -9.17 -5.31
CA ILE A 53 -28.03 -8.66 -4.57
C ILE A 53 -28.58 -7.43 -3.84
N PRO A 54 -28.58 -7.41 -2.49
CA PRO A 54 -29.08 -6.25 -1.79
C PRO A 54 -28.12 -5.10 -2.09
N TYR A 55 -28.62 -4.06 -2.73
CA TYR A 55 -27.85 -2.86 -2.98
C TYR A 55 -28.11 -1.86 -1.86
N TYR A 56 -27.07 -1.17 -1.43
CA TYR A 56 -27.16 -0.08 -0.46
C TYR A 56 -27.20 1.26 -1.18
N GLU A 57 -27.91 2.20 -0.57
CA GLU A 57 -27.86 3.62 -0.89
C GLU A 57 -27.02 4.31 0.19
N VAL A 58 -25.96 5.01 -0.21
CA VAL A 58 -25.06 5.69 0.73
C VAL A 58 -25.25 7.20 0.61
N GLU A 59 -25.84 7.80 1.63
CA GLU A 59 -26.03 9.24 1.72
C GLU A 59 -24.82 9.89 2.39
N ILE A 60 -24.27 10.93 1.76
CA ILE A 60 -23.11 11.64 2.30
C ILE A 60 -23.52 13.05 2.66
N LEU A 61 -23.49 13.32 3.97
CA LEU A 61 -23.83 14.60 4.56
C LEU A 61 -22.56 15.27 5.05
N ASP A 62 -22.48 16.59 4.95
CA ASP A 62 -21.42 17.36 5.59
C ASP A 62 -21.51 17.23 7.12
N ALA A 63 -20.39 16.95 7.80
CA ALA A 63 -20.39 16.76 9.25
C ALA A 63 -20.78 18.02 10.03
N GLN A 64 -20.48 19.21 9.51
CA GLN A 64 -20.76 20.48 10.20
C GLN A 64 -22.13 21.04 9.85
N SER A 65 -22.39 21.25 8.55
CA SER A 65 -23.62 21.89 8.05
C SER A 65 -24.79 20.92 7.88
N ARG A 66 -24.54 19.61 7.90
CA ARG A 66 -25.52 18.55 7.59
C ARG A 66 -26.17 18.66 6.22
N LYS A 67 -25.61 19.51 5.35
CA LYS A 67 -26.06 19.62 3.97
C LYS A 67 -25.68 18.34 3.23
N GLN A 68 -26.61 17.83 2.44
CA GLN A 68 -26.34 16.70 1.58
C GLN A 68 -25.34 17.12 0.50
N ILE A 69 -24.22 16.40 0.42
CA ILE A 69 -23.17 16.63 -0.56
C ILE A 69 -23.47 15.80 -1.80
N CYS A 70 -23.65 14.48 -1.62
CA CYS A 70 -23.99 13.56 -2.69
C CYS A 70 -24.65 12.30 -2.13
N VAL A 71 -25.34 11.58 -3.02
CA VAL A 71 -25.88 10.24 -2.75
C VAL A 71 -25.20 9.29 -3.72
N VAL A 72 -24.70 8.18 -3.18
CA VAL A 72 -24.08 7.11 -3.97
C VAL A 72 -25.04 5.92 -3.99
N ASP A 73 -25.75 5.79 -5.12
CA ASP A 73 -26.71 4.72 -5.33
C ASP A 73 -26.03 3.40 -5.72
N LYS A 74 -26.76 2.30 -5.50
CA LYS A 74 -26.41 0.95 -5.98
C LYS A 74 -25.01 0.52 -5.56
N VAL A 75 -24.69 0.67 -4.29
CA VAL A 75 -23.42 0.21 -3.71
C VAL A 75 -23.54 -1.28 -3.37
N HIS A 76 -22.59 -2.08 -3.86
CA HIS A 76 -22.57 -3.52 -3.60
C HIS A 76 -22.13 -3.78 -2.14
N PRO A 77 -22.71 -4.77 -1.42
CA PRO A 77 -22.41 -5.03 0.00
C PRO A 77 -20.92 -5.22 0.32
N LEU A 78 -20.21 -5.92 -0.57
CA LEU A 78 -18.78 -6.20 -0.45
C LEU A 78 -17.88 -5.04 -0.91
N SER A 79 -18.45 -3.92 -1.39
CA SER A 79 -17.65 -2.76 -1.77
C SER A 79 -16.98 -2.20 -0.52
N THR A 80 -15.76 -1.71 -0.69
CA THR A 80 -15.02 -1.09 0.39
C THR A 80 -15.41 0.38 0.54
N LEU A 81 -15.09 0.96 1.68
CA LEU A 81 -15.25 2.39 1.89
C LEU A 81 -14.38 3.21 0.91
N LEU A 82 -13.21 2.69 0.51
CA LEU A 82 -12.39 3.31 -0.53
C LEU A 82 -13.14 3.43 -1.86
N ASP A 83 -13.88 2.39 -2.26
CA ASP A 83 -14.69 2.41 -3.49
C ASP A 83 -15.78 3.48 -3.43
N VAL A 84 -16.40 3.66 -2.25
CA VAL A 84 -17.36 4.75 -2.02
C VAL A 84 -16.66 6.10 -2.18
N LYS A 85 -15.51 6.33 -1.54
CA LYS A 85 -14.74 7.59 -1.69
C LYS A 85 -14.37 7.88 -3.15
N HIS A 86 -14.04 6.86 -3.94
CA HIS A 86 -13.81 7.02 -5.37
C HIS A 86 -15.06 7.44 -6.13
N ARG A 87 -16.24 6.87 -5.82
CA ARG A 87 -17.51 7.31 -6.41
C ARG A 87 -17.88 8.74 -6.02
N VAL A 88 -17.58 9.14 -4.78
CA VAL A 88 -17.74 10.54 -4.34
C VAL A 88 -16.86 11.47 -5.16
N HIS A 89 -15.61 11.12 -5.38
CA HIS A 89 -14.71 11.90 -6.22
C HIS A 89 -15.21 12.01 -7.67
N GLN A 90 -15.80 10.94 -8.22
CA GLN A 90 -16.43 10.98 -9.55
C GLN A 90 -17.61 11.95 -9.60
N ALA A 91 -18.43 12.00 -8.55
CA ALA A 91 -19.56 12.93 -8.46
C ALA A 91 -19.12 14.38 -8.14
N CYS A 92 -18.06 14.53 -7.33
CA CYS A 92 -17.52 15.79 -6.86
C CYS A 92 -15.99 15.81 -7.05
N PRO A 93 -15.49 16.23 -8.23
CA PRO A 93 -14.06 16.17 -8.57
C PRO A 93 -13.14 16.98 -7.66
N GLU A 94 -13.67 17.97 -6.94
CA GLU A 94 -12.91 18.77 -5.96
C GLU A 94 -12.37 17.92 -4.79
N TRP A 95 -13.09 16.86 -4.42
CA TRP A 95 -12.78 16.05 -3.25
C TRP A 95 -12.03 14.78 -3.65
N TYR A 96 -10.70 14.83 -3.54
CA TYR A 96 -9.86 13.66 -3.80
C TYR A 96 -10.05 12.59 -2.70
N PRO A 97 -10.09 11.28 -3.02
CA PRO A 97 -10.41 10.22 -2.06
C PRO A 97 -9.60 10.24 -0.76
N SER A 98 -8.30 10.59 -0.82
CA SER A 98 -7.46 10.68 0.37
C SER A 98 -7.86 11.80 1.33
N ARG A 99 -8.48 12.88 0.84
CA ARG A 99 -8.96 14.00 1.66
C ARG A 99 -10.28 13.70 2.38
N ILE A 100 -11.00 12.67 1.92
CA ILE A 100 -12.34 12.35 2.39
C ILE A 100 -12.24 11.56 3.70
N GLY A 101 -12.59 12.19 4.82
CA GLY A 101 -12.86 11.51 6.09
C GLY A 101 -14.34 11.14 6.19
N LEU A 102 -14.66 9.86 6.44
CA LEU A 102 -16.04 9.39 6.61
C LEU A 102 -16.25 8.82 8.02
N ARG A 103 -17.40 9.16 8.63
CA ARG A 103 -17.83 8.68 9.95
C ARG A 103 -19.29 8.22 9.90
N GLN A 104 -19.66 7.25 10.72
CA GLN A 104 -21.02 6.68 10.74
C GLN A 104 -21.96 7.38 11.73
N GLU A 105 -21.49 7.70 12.94
CA GLU A 105 -22.38 8.19 14.01
C GLU A 105 -22.46 9.72 14.08
N ARG A 106 -23.65 10.20 14.46
CA ARG A 106 -24.04 11.60 14.70
C ARG A 106 -23.49 12.18 16.00
N ILE A 107 -22.37 11.69 16.54
CA ILE A 107 -21.85 12.28 17.77
C ILE A 107 -21.15 13.58 17.41
N THR A 108 -21.81 14.67 17.77
CA THR A 108 -21.37 16.06 17.90
C THR A 108 -20.15 16.23 18.82
N SER A 109 -19.27 15.25 18.90
CA SER A 109 -17.92 15.42 19.41
C SER A 109 -16.97 15.26 18.24
N ILE A 110 -15.98 16.12 18.24
CA ILE A 110 -14.88 16.16 17.30
C ILE A 110 -14.04 14.84 17.35
N GLU A 111 -14.41 13.85 18.19
CA GLU A 111 -13.56 12.81 18.76
C GLU A 111 -13.87 11.36 18.34
N GLY A 112 -14.73 11.13 17.33
CA GLY A 112 -14.91 9.78 16.76
C GLY A 112 -13.79 9.39 15.78
N PRO A 113 -13.25 8.17 15.78
CA PRO A 113 -12.27 7.76 14.76
C PRO A 113 -12.91 7.71 13.37
N PHE A 114 -12.13 8.08 12.34
CA PHE A 114 -12.57 7.90 10.95
C PHE A 114 -12.66 6.41 10.59
N LEU A 115 -13.63 6.09 9.73
CA LEU A 115 -13.77 4.73 9.20
C LEU A 115 -12.56 4.39 8.33
N ARG A 116 -12.05 3.16 8.50
CA ARG A 116 -10.91 2.65 7.72
C ARG A 116 -11.36 2.35 6.29
N ASP A 117 -10.49 2.64 5.33
CA ASP A 117 -10.76 2.43 3.90
C ASP A 117 -11.04 0.96 3.53
N THR A 118 -10.56 0.01 4.35
CA THR A 118 -10.73 -1.43 4.13
C THR A 118 -12.05 -1.99 4.66
N ILE A 119 -12.85 -1.21 5.39
CA ILE A 119 -14.13 -1.70 5.90
C ILE A 119 -15.11 -1.89 4.76
N SER A 120 -15.89 -2.98 4.80
CA SER A 120 -16.93 -3.22 3.81
C SER A 120 -18.22 -2.51 4.20
N ILE A 121 -19.01 -2.10 3.22
CA ILE A 121 -20.25 -1.34 3.48
C ILE A 121 -21.27 -2.18 4.25
N GLN A 122 -21.33 -3.50 4.03
CA GLN A 122 -22.17 -4.39 4.84
C GLN A 122 -21.86 -4.37 6.34
N ASP A 123 -20.59 -4.13 6.74
CA ASP A 123 -20.19 -4.11 8.16
C ASP A 123 -20.61 -2.78 8.83
N VAL A 124 -20.80 -1.74 8.02
CA VAL A 124 -21.25 -0.41 8.43
C VAL A 124 -22.77 -0.28 8.31
N ALA A 125 -23.41 -1.01 7.39
CA ALA A 125 -24.82 -0.84 7.08
C ALA A 125 -25.74 -1.36 8.19
N VAL A 126 -26.53 -0.47 8.78
CA VAL A 126 -27.62 -0.81 9.72
C VAL A 126 -28.94 -1.08 8.98
N SER A 127 -29.12 -0.43 7.82
CA SER A 127 -30.33 -0.44 7.01
C SER A 127 -29.97 -0.46 5.51
N SER A 128 -30.97 -0.48 4.63
CA SER A 128 -30.76 -0.36 3.16
C SER A 128 -30.18 1.01 2.77
N ILE A 129 -30.37 2.02 3.61
CA ILE A 129 -29.80 3.36 3.50
C ILE A 129 -28.73 3.51 4.58
N VAL A 130 -27.53 3.94 4.18
CA VAL A 130 -26.38 4.18 5.06
C VAL A 130 -26.03 5.65 4.98
N THR A 131 -26.19 6.37 6.09
CA THR A 131 -25.79 7.77 6.18
C THR A 131 -24.35 7.87 6.71
N LEU A 132 -23.48 8.56 5.97
CA LEU A 132 -22.10 8.85 6.34
C LEU A 132 -21.87 10.36 6.43
N TYR A 133 -21.10 10.77 7.44
CA TYR A 133 -20.71 12.15 7.66
C TYR A 133 -19.32 12.42 7.08
N PHE A 134 -19.25 13.40 6.19
CA PHE A 134 -18.07 13.86 5.49
C PHE A 134 -17.29 14.89 6.31
N THR A 135 -15.96 14.77 6.32
CA THR A 135 -15.05 15.79 6.81
C THR A 135 -13.87 15.92 5.86
N ASP A 136 -13.53 17.15 5.48
CA ASP A 136 -12.33 17.43 4.70
C ASP A 136 -11.09 17.39 5.60
N LEU A 137 -10.20 16.42 5.34
CA LEU A 137 -8.94 16.24 6.07
C LEU A 137 -7.83 17.17 5.55
N GLY A 138 -8.07 17.92 4.47
CA GLY A 138 -7.06 18.71 3.79
C GLY A 138 -6.10 17.85 2.97
N GLN A 139 -5.03 18.45 2.45
CA GLN A 139 -4.04 17.72 1.64
C GLN A 139 -3.34 16.65 2.47
N GLN A 140 -3.47 15.40 2.02
CA GLN A 140 -2.91 14.22 2.68
C GLN A 140 -1.68 13.71 1.93
N VAL A 141 -0.72 13.19 2.67
CA VAL A 141 0.50 12.55 2.15
C VAL A 141 0.69 11.18 2.78
N SER A 142 1.32 10.26 2.05
CA SER A 142 1.62 8.92 2.55
C SER A 142 2.69 8.98 3.63
N TRP A 143 2.61 8.09 4.64
CA TRP A 143 3.63 8.00 5.69
C TRP A 143 5.03 7.73 5.12
N THR A 144 5.14 6.89 4.09
CA THR A 144 6.42 6.64 3.41
C THR A 144 7.02 7.94 2.89
N THR A 145 6.23 8.78 2.23
CA THR A 145 6.69 10.09 1.74
C THR A 145 7.14 11.01 2.87
N VAL A 146 6.40 11.01 3.99
CA VAL A 146 6.76 11.82 5.16
C VAL A 146 8.15 11.45 5.68
N PHE A 147 8.37 10.17 5.99
CA PHE A 147 9.65 9.73 6.52
C PHE A 147 10.80 9.91 5.53
N LEU A 148 10.56 9.65 4.24
CA LEU A 148 11.57 9.90 3.20
C LEU A 148 11.95 11.38 3.13
N ALA A 149 10.97 12.31 3.11
CA ALA A 149 11.25 13.74 3.07
C ALA A 149 11.96 14.23 4.35
N GLU A 150 11.49 13.75 5.50
CA GLU A 150 12.04 14.10 6.80
C GLU A 150 13.51 13.69 6.95
N TYR A 151 13.89 12.51 6.45
CA TYR A 151 15.26 11.98 6.54
C TYR A 151 16.17 12.37 5.37
N THR A 152 15.61 12.64 4.18
CA THR A 152 16.40 13.08 3.03
C THR A 152 16.95 14.49 3.26
N GLY A 153 16.18 15.38 3.88
CA GLY A 153 16.63 16.75 4.12
C GLY A 153 17.89 16.85 4.96
N PRO A 154 17.96 16.27 6.18
CA PRO A 154 19.16 16.27 7.00
C PRO A 154 20.40 15.72 6.28
N LEU A 155 20.24 14.69 5.45
CA LEU A 155 21.32 14.14 4.65
C LEU A 155 21.85 15.18 3.65
N LEU A 156 20.96 15.76 2.84
CA LEU A 156 21.35 16.72 1.81
C LEU A 156 21.87 18.03 2.41
N ILE A 157 21.17 18.57 3.41
CA ILE A 157 21.54 19.80 4.10
C ILE A 157 22.93 19.68 4.69
N TYR A 158 23.23 18.59 5.42
CA TYR A 158 24.56 18.41 5.98
C TYR A 158 25.64 18.37 4.89
N ILE A 159 25.38 17.67 3.78
CA ILE A 159 26.31 17.64 2.63
C ILE A 159 26.54 19.05 2.08
N LEU A 160 25.50 19.89 1.96
CA LEU A 160 25.62 21.28 1.50
C LEU A 160 26.53 22.12 2.41
N PHE A 161 26.41 21.97 3.74
CA PHE A 161 27.31 22.63 4.69
C PHE A 161 28.74 22.07 4.60
N TYR A 162 28.90 20.75 4.47
CA TYR A 162 30.19 20.08 4.36
C TYR A 162 30.97 20.51 3.11
N VAL A 163 30.31 20.56 1.95
CA VAL A 163 30.95 21.06 0.71
C VAL A 163 31.16 22.58 0.74
N ARG A 164 30.57 23.29 1.72
CA ARG A 164 30.63 24.75 1.88
C ARG A 164 30.13 25.47 0.62
N VAL A 165 28.89 25.19 0.21
CA VAL A 165 28.26 25.87 -0.94
C VAL A 165 28.36 27.39 -0.77
N SER A 166 28.63 28.08 -1.89
CA SER A 166 28.72 29.54 -1.93
C SER A 166 27.50 30.20 -1.30
N GLY A 167 27.74 31.20 -0.44
CA GLY A 167 26.70 31.93 0.29
C GLY A 167 26.44 31.44 1.72
N ILE A 168 26.96 30.27 2.12
CA ILE A 168 26.86 29.78 3.50
C ILE A 168 27.98 30.35 4.38
N TYR A 169 29.20 30.37 3.84
CA TYR A 169 30.40 30.87 4.51
C TYR A 169 31.15 31.83 3.58
N ASP A 170 32.11 32.57 4.13
CA ASP A 170 33.02 33.40 3.35
C ASP A 170 33.84 32.55 2.36
N ILE A 171 33.91 33.00 1.11
CA ILE A 171 34.49 32.22 -0.01
C ILE A 171 36.01 32.14 0.14
N GLU A 172 36.66 33.26 0.48
CA GLU A 172 38.12 33.31 0.63
C GLU A 172 38.57 32.41 1.78
N GLU A 173 37.85 32.48 2.91
CA GLU A 173 38.12 31.63 4.06
C GLU A 173 37.84 30.14 3.78
N SER A 174 36.76 29.84 3.05
CA SER A 174 36.40 28.48 2.68
C SER A 174 37.45 27.82 1.79
N ASN A 175 37.98 28.56 0.81
CA ASN A 175 38.99 28.09 -0.14
C ASN A 175 40.39 27.98 0.47
N GLY A 176 40.73 28.89 1.38
CA GLY A 176 42.04 28.91 2.04
C GLY A 176 42.21 27.89 3.18
N THR A 177 41.12 27.31 3.69
CA THR A 177 41.15 26.53 4.93
C THR A 177 40.87 25.04 4.73
N PHE A 178 41.86 24.21 5.05
CA PHE A 178 41.72 22.76 5.09
C PHE A 178 40.74 22.31 6.18
N ARG A 179 39.99 21.24 5.89
CA ARG A 179 39.05 20.64 6.85
C ARG A 179 39.80 19.72 7.80
N HIS A 180 39.51 19.83 9.08
CA HIS A 180 40.07 18.93 10.09
C HIS A 180 39.54 17.49 9.87
N PRO A 181 40.34 16.42 10.08
CA PRO A 181 39.90 15.03 9.89
C PRO A 181 38.60 14.67 10.61
N VAL A 182 38.35 15.26 11.79
CA VAL A 182 37.12 15.06 12.58
C VAL A 182 35.87 15.55 11.84
N VAL A 183 35.97 16.57 10.99
CA VAL A 183 34.85 17.08 10.17
C VAL A 183 34.48 16.04 9.11
N HIS A 184 35.46 15.44 8.44
CA HIS A 184 35.22 14.34 7.49
C HIS A 184 34.56 13.14 8.15
N LEU A 185 35.04 12.78 9.34
CA LEU A 185 34.48 11.70 10.13
C LEU A 185 33.04 11.99 10.57
N SER A 186 32.75 13.21 11.03
CA SER A 186 31.40 13.65 11.38
C SER A 186 30.45 13.57 10.19
N CYS A 187 30.90 14.04 9.02
CA CYS A 187 30.14 13.93 7.77
C CYS A 187 29.83 12.49 7.41
N PHE A 188 30.85 11.61 7.49
CA PHE A 188 30.69 10.19 7.19
C PHE A 188 29.66 9.53 8.13
N CYS A 189 29.79 9.73 9.44
CA CYS A 189 28.86 9.21 10.42
C CYS A 189 27.43 9.72 10.20
N HIS A 190 27.26 11.03 9.95
CA HIS A 190 25.95 11.63 9.68
C HIS A 190 25.31 11.06 8.40
N CYS A 191 26.09 10.94 7.33
CA CYS A 191 25.61 10.38 6.07
C CYS A 191 25.19 8.92 6.23
N LEU A 192 26.01 8.09 6.89
CA LEU A 192 25.66 6.70 7.16
C LEU A 192 24.39 6.58 8.01
N HIS A 193 24.27 7.42 9.04
CA HIS A 193 23.10 7.44 9.92
C HIS A 193 21.82 7.72 9.16
N TYR A 194 21.76 8.79 8.35
CA TYR A 194 20.55 9.12 7.60
C TYR A 194 20.31 8.22 6.40
N LEU A 195 21.37 7.74 5.73
CA LEU A 195 21.25 6.75 4.67
C LEU A 195 20.60 5.46 5.20
N ARG A 196 20.95 5.05 6.42
CA ARG A 196 20.28 3.94 7.09
C ARG A 196 18.77 4.17 7.16
N TYR A 197 18.32 5.29 7.72
CA TYR A 197 16.89 5.56 7.89
C TYR A 197 16.15 5.56 6.56
N LEU A 198 16.76 6.08 5.50
CA LEU A 198 16.20 6.02 4.15
C LEU A 198 16.05 4.59 3.65
N LEU A 199 17.09 3.76 3.76
CA LEU A 199 17.03 2.36 3.36
C LEU A 199 16.03 1.56 4.22
N GLU A 200 15.98 1.82 5.53
CA GLU A 200 15.04 1.19 6.45
C GLU A 200 13.60 1.56 6.09
N THR A 201 13.34 2.83 5.78
CA THR A 201 12.04 3.33 5.31
C THR A 201 11.61 2.69 3.99
N LEU A 202 12.53 2.48 3.05
CA LEU A 202 12.22 1.93 1.73
C LEU A 202 12.05 0.40 1.73
N PHE A 203 12.92 -0.32 2.45
CA PHE A 203 13.05 -1.76 2.29
C PHE A 203 12.54 -2.56 3.49
N VAL A 204 12.55 -1.98 4.68
CA VAL A 204 12.23 -2.69 5.93
C VAL A 204 10.86 -2.29 6.44
N HIS A 205 10.52 -1.01 6.49
CA HIS A 205 9.26 -0.58 7.06
C HIS A 205 8.08 -0.86 6.13
N LYS A 206 7.07 -1.55 6.69
CA LYS A 206 5.75 -1.63 6.07
C LYS A 206 4.86 -0.60 6.73
N PHE A 207 4.74 0.55 6.10
CA PHE A 207 3.73 1.53 6.47
C PHE A 207 2.35 0.96 6.14
N SER A 208 1.40 1.13 7.05
CA SER A 208 -0.01 0.86 6.76
C SER A 208 -0.48 1.84 5.69
N ALA A 209 -1.60 1.54 5.02
CA ALA A 209 -2.21 2.42 3.99
C ALA A 209 -2.80 3.73 4.56
N GLY A 210 -2.24 4.21 5.68
CA GLY A 210 -2.62 5.47 6.30
C GLY A 210 -1.96 6.66 5.62
N HIS A 211 -2.65 7.79 5.72
CA HIS A 211 -2.15 9.09 5.31
C HIS A 211 -2.14 10.04 6.51
N THR A 212 -1.33 11.10 6.40
CA THR A 212 -1.24 12.17 7.40
C THR A 212 -1.35 13.54 6.71
N PRO A 213 -1.87 14.57 7.39
CA PRO A 213 -1.93 15.92 6.84
C PRO A 213 -0.54 16.44 6.44
N LEU A 214 -0.45 17.08 5.27
CA LEU A 214 0.79 17.68 4.75
C LEU A 214 1.45 18.63 5.77
N LYS A 215 0.65 19.37 6.54
CA LYS A 215 1.15 20.29 7.58
C LYS A 215 2.03 19.58 8.62
N ASN A 216 1.75 18.31 8.93
CA ASN A 216 2.55 17.53 9.88
C ASN A 216 3.92 17.20 9.28
N MET A 217 3.96 16.80 8.01
CA MET A 217 5.21 16.57 7.28
C MET A 217 6.08 17.84 7.23
N ILE A 218 5.46 19.00 6.94
CA ILE A 218 6.19 20.28 6.89
C ILE A 218 6.78 20.63 8.26
N LYS A 219 6.02 20.44 9.36
CA LYS A 219 6.53 20.67 10.72
C LYS A 219 7.69 19.74 11.06
N GLY A 220 7.57 18.45 10.76
CA GLY A 220 8.64 17.47 10.95
C GLY A 220 9.90 17.85 10.17
N CYS A 221 9.75 18.11 8.87
CA CYS A 221 10.85 18.56 8.02
C CYS A 221 11.51 19.82 8.57
N ALA A 222 10.74 20.89 8.85
CA ALA A 222 11.28 22.13 9.37
C ALA A 222 12.11 21.92 10.65
N PHE A 223 11.62 21.07 11.56
CA PHE A 223 12.33 20.73 12.80
C PHE A 223 13.65 20.01 12.53
N TYR A 224 13.63 18.86 11.82
CA TYR A 224 14.83 18.06 11.59
C TYR A 224 15.84 18.75 10.67
N TRP A 225 15.37 19.46 9.65
CA TRP A 225 16.20 20.18 8.69
C TRP A 225 16.86 21.40 9.35
N GLY A 226 16.10 22.14 10.16
CA GLY A 226 16.61 23.28 10.91
C GLY A 226 17.63 22.85 11.96
N PHE A 227 17.33 21.81 12.74
CA PHE A 227 18.26 21.26 13.73
C PHE A 227 19.56 20.80 13.07
N THR A 228 19.46 20.10 11.93
CA THR A 228 20.63 19.69 11.15
C THR A 228 21.44 20.86 10.65
N SER A 229 20.78 21.88 10.12
CA SER A 229 21.44 23.10 9.64
C SER A 229 22.22 23.80 10.76
N TRP A 230 21.63 23.89 11.97
CA TRP A 230 22.28 24.50 13.13
C TRP A 230 23.63 23.83 13.39
N PHE A 231 23.67 22.54 13.74
CA PHE A 231 24.94 21.95 14.16
C PHE A 231 25.90 21.76 12.97
N ALA A 232 25.38 21.47 11.77
CA ALA A 232 26.20 21.35 10.56
C ALA A 232 26.93 22.66 10.24
N TYR A 233 26.29 23.82 10.48
CA TYR A 233 26.92 25.13 10.31
C TYR A 233 28.20 25.24 11.13
N TYR A 234 28.17 24.89 12.41
CA TYR A 234 29.32 25.02 13.30
C TYR A 234 30.40 23.97 13.04
N ILE A 235 30.01 22.71 12.79
CA ILE A 235 30.97 21.63 12.56
C ILE A 235 31.75 21.84 11.26
N ASN A 236 31.12 22.37 10.22
CA ASN A 236 31.73 22.52 8.90
C ASN A 236 32.33 23.92 8.64
N HIS A 237 32.17 24.84 9.61
CA HIS A 237 32.66 26.22 9.49
C HIS A 237 34.17 26.24 9.17
N PRO A 238 34.67 27.15 8.31
CA PRO A 238 36.10 27.29 8.04
C PRO A 238 36.95 27.45 9.30
N ARG A 239 36.48 28.28 10.25
CA ARG A 239 37.05 28.46 11.61
C ARG A 239 36.78 27.33 12.60
N TYR A 240 36.48 26.12 12.16
CA TYR A 240 36.22 25.00 13.06
C TYR A 240 37.41 24.76 14.01
N THR A 241 37.14 24.70 15.31
CA THR A 241 38.13 24.36 16.33
C THR A 241 37.95 22.91 16.77
N PRO A 242 39.05 22.13 16.86
CA PRO A 242 38.98 20.75 17.32
C PRO A 242 38.55 20.68 18.79
N PRO A 243 38.00 19.53 19.23
CA PRO A 243 37.58 19.34 20.62
C PRO A 243 38.74 19.54 21.61
N SER A 244 38.47 20.21 22.74
CA SER A 244 39.49 20.55 23.75
C SER A 244 40.22 19.34 24.34
N PHE A 245 39.55 18.18 24.40
CA PHE A 245 40.14 16.92 24.89
C PHE A 245 40.72 16.05 23.76
N GLY A 246 40.80 16.59 22.55
CA GLY A 246 41.41 15.97 21.38
C GLY A 246 40.83 14.60 21.04
N ASN A 247 41.71 13.67 20.64
CA ASN A 247 41.32 12.37 20.10
C ASN A 247 40.55 11.49 21.10
N ARG A 248 40.76 11.64 22.41
CA ARG A 248 40.04 10.85 23.42
C ARG A 248 38.53 11.09 23.32
N GLN A 249 38.12 12.36 23.19
CA GLN A 249 36.71 12.72 23.02
C GLN A 249 36.13 12.19 21.70
N VAL A 250 36.91 12.27 20.62
CA VAL A 250 36.50 11.76 19.31
C VAL A 250 36.31 10.24 19.33
N ILE A 251 37.24 9.50 19.93
CA ILE A 251 37.17 8.03 20.04
C ILE A 251 35.96 7.62 20.89
N LEU A 252 35.72 8.28 22.02
CA LEU A 252 34.55 8.01 22.85
C LEU A 252 33.24 8.25 22.10
N ALA A 253 33.15 9.35 21.34
CA ALA A 253 31.98 9.64 20.52
C ALA A 253 31.77 8.59 19.41
N LEU A 254 32.85 8.12 18.77
CA LEU A 254 32.76 7.04 17.79
C LEU A 254 32.30 5.72 18.40
N VAL A 255 32.84 5.35 19.56
CA VAL A 255 32.41 4.13 20.28
C VAL A 255 30.94 4.23 20.65
N ALA A 256 30.47 5.40 21.09
CA ALA A 256 29.06 5.64 21.36
C ALA A 256 28.18 5.57 20.10
N PHE A 257 28.74 5.83 18.92
CA PHE A 257 28.04 5.72 17.64
C PHE A 257 27.95 4.28 17.10
N LEU A 258 28.86 3.38 17.50
CA LEU A 258 28.89 1.99 17.00
C LEU A 258 27.57 1.21 17.12
N PRO A 259 26.78 1.31 18.21
CA PRO A 259 25.48 0.65 18.28
C PRO A 259 24.54 1.02 17.13
N CYS A 260 24.62 2.25 16.61
CA CYS A 260 23.83 2.69 15.47
C CYS A 260 24.17 1.89 14.19
N VAL A 261 25.46 1.61 13.98
CA VAL A 261 25.98 0.85 12.83
C VAL A 261 25.69 -0.64 12.96
N ILE A 262 25.81 -1.18 14.17
CA ILE A 262 25.49 -2.59 14.45
C ILE A 262 24.00 -2.85 14.21
N GLN A 263 23.15 -1.95 14.70
CA GLN A 263 21.71 -2.02 14.46
C GLN A 263 21.37 -1.96 12.96
N GLN A 264 22.05 -1.12 12.17
CA GLN A 264 21.88 -1.08 10.71
C GLN A 264 22.08 -2.45 10.07
N SER A 265 23.17 -3.13 10.43
CA SER A 265 23.53 -4.43 9.86
C SER A 265 22.52 -5.51 10.26
N LEU A 266 22.10 -5.53 11.53
CA LEU A 266 21.11 -6.48 12.05
C LEU A 266 19.74 -6.31 11.40
N VAL A 267 19.24 -5.09 11.29
CA VAL A 267 17.91 -4.83 10.71
C VAL A 267 17.88 -5.24 9.24
N MET A 268 18.91 -4.91 8.46
CA MET A 268 18.99 -5.30 7.06
C MET A 268 19.11 -6.83 6.88
N CYS A 269 19.87 -7.52 7.75
CA CYS A 269 20.05 -8.98 7.66
C CYS A 269 18.79 -9.76 8.05
N THR A 270 17.98 -9.24 8.98
CA THR A 270 16.78 -9.97 9.44
C THR A 270 15.65 -9.96 8.43
N GLY A 271 15.67 -9.06 7.42
CA GLY A 271 14.73 -9.03 6.29
C GLY A 271 13.24 -8.92 6.67
N ARG A 272 12.92 -8.78 7.96
CA ARG A 272 11.55 -8.77 8.45
C ARG A 272 10.98 -7.38 8.24
N ARG A 273 9.91 -7.31 7.44
CA ARG A 273 9.13 -6.09 7.35
C ARG A 273 8.35 -5.88 8.64
N ALA A 274 8.89 -5.07 9.54
CA ALA A 274 8.24 -4.72 10.79
C ALA A 274 7.17 -3.65 10.52
N PRO A 275 5.92 -3.83 10.99
CA PRO A 275 4.93 -2.75 10.98
C PRO A 275 5.38 -1.68 11.97
N ILE A 276 5.50 -0.43 11.51
CA ILE A 276 5.56 0.70 12.43
C ILE A 276 4.12 1.02 12.82
N PRO A 277 3.75 1.03 14.11
CA PRO A 277 2.50 1.61 14.54
C PRO A 277 2.54 3.10 14.17
N CYS A 278 1.87 3.46 13.08
CA CYS A 278 1.65 4.86 12.75
C CYS A 278 0.86 5.44 13.92
N ALA A 279 1.26 6.62 14.41
CA ALA A 279 0.52 7.34 15.42
C ALA A 279 -0.94 7.35 15.00
N THR A 280 -1.79 6.70 15.80
CA THR A 280 -3.24 6.75 15.65
C THR A 280 -3.59 8.21 15.44
N GLN A 281 -4.25 8.50 14.31
CA GLN A 281 -4.76 9.84 14.03
C GLN A 281 -5.49 10.34 15.29
N GLY A 282 -4.86 11.29 15.96
CA GLY A 282 -5.33 11.88 17.21
C GLY A 282 -4.44 13.09 17.50
N PRO A 283 -4.99 14.20 18.02
CA PRO A 283 -6.34 14.36 18.55
C PRO A 283 -7.44 14.51 17.48
#